data_AF-A0A7C4K2W2-F1
#
_entry.id   AF-A0A7C4K2W2-F1
#
_cell.length_a   1.000
_cell.length_b   1.000
_cell.length_c   1.000
_cell.angle_alpha   90.00
_cell.angle_beta   90.00
_cell.angle_gamma   90.00
#
_symmetry.space_group_name_H-M   'P 1'
#
loop_
_entity.id
_entity.type
_entity.pdbx_description
1 polymer ?
#
loop_
_entity_poly.entity_id
_entity_poly.type
_entity_poly.pdbx_seq_one_letter_code
_entity_poly.pdbx_strand_id
1 'polypeptide(L)'
;MWQNLSVWLHKISTGVVTLAALVVFIVFTALALPAQAAEMARTTHGADSPDTSLFYSPSGLYQMAEAYGQEGRAAYIRIRFTFDLLWPVLYTLFLTTSVSWLLRRRFSISSRLGRLNLVPVLGMLFDYLENICAALVMGRYPARTPVIDTLAPIFTFLKWVFVGGSFILLLTVLILALWPRKRWE
;
A
#
# COMPACT_ATOMS: atom_id res chain seq x y z
N MET A 1 18.24 -2.91 13.84
CA MET A 1 16.77 -2.73 13.83
C MET A 1 16.08 -3.52 12.72
N TRP A 2 16.30 -3.21 11.44
CA TRP A 2 15.61 -3.86 10.30
C TRP A 2 15.74 -5.40 10.22
N GLN A 3 16.91 -5.94 10.56
CA GLN A 3 17.12 -7.39 10.60
C GLN A 3 16.20 -8.08 11.62
N ASN A 4 16.07 -7.49 12.81
CA ASN A 4 15.27 -8.07 13.89
C ASN A 4 13.78 -8.05 13.52
N LEU A 5 13.31 -6.95 12.91
CA LEU A 5 11.95 -6.85 12.38
C LEU A 5 11.68 -7.93 11.32
N SER A 6 12.55 -8.07 10.32
CA SER A 6 12.39 -9.08 9.27
C SER A 6 12.36 -10.51 9.82
N VAL A 7 13.25 -10.83 10.77
CA VAL A 7 13.29 -12.15 11.43
C VAL A 7 12.02 -12.39 12.25
N TRP A 8 11.52 -11.37 12.97
CA TRP A 8 10.27 -11.48 13.71
C TRP A 8 9.08 -11.74 12.77
N LEU A 9 8.99 -11.01 11.66
CA LEU A 9 7.97 -11.22 10.62
C LEU A 9 8.00 -12.66 10.08
N HIS A 10 9.18 -13.21 9.82
CA HIS A 10 9.32 -14.63 9.41
C HIS A 10 8.79 -15.63 10.45
N LYS A 11 9.02 -15.35 11.74
CA LYS A 11 8.60 -16.23 12.84
C LYS A 11 7.09 -16.25 13.00
N ILE A 12 6.43 -15.10 12.96
CA ILE A 12 4.96 -15.01 13.11
C ILE A 12 4.19 -15.51 11.88
N SER A 13 4.82 -15.47 10.70
CA SER A 13 4.18 -15.81 9.43
C SER A 13 4.07 -17.32 9.22
N THR A 14 3.21 -17.97 9.99
CA THR A 14 2.84 -19.39 9.81
C THR A 14 1.81 -19.56 8.69
N GLY A 15 1.60 -20.79 8.23
CA GLY A 15 0.61 -21.05 7.17
C GLY A 15 -0.81 -20.64 7.57
N VAL A 16 -1.17 -20.83 8.85
CA VAL A 16 -2.47 -20.43 9.41
C VAL A 16 -2.58 -18.91 9.44
N VAL A 17 -1.54 -18.20 9.89
CA VAL A 17 -1.53 -16.72 9.91
C VAL A 17 -1.62 -16.16 8.50
N THR A 18 -0.87 -16.71 7.54
CA THR A 18 -0.94 -16.32 6.13
C THR A 18 -2.34 -16.56 5.55
N LEU A 19 -2.95 -17.72 5.82
CA LEU A 19 -4.30 -18.03 5.35
C LEU A 19 -5.35 -17.09 5.96
N ALA A 20 -5.26 -16.83 7.27
CA ALA A 20 -6.16 -15.89 7.95
C ALA A 20 -6.02 -14.48 7.37
N ALA A 21 -4.79 -14.00 7.16
CA ALA A 21 -4.53 -12.70 6.55
C ALA A 21 -5.06 -12.62 5.11
N LEU A 22 -4.92 -13.68 4.31
CA LEU A 22 -5.50 -13.77 2.98
C LEU A 22 -7.03 -13.70 3.01
N VAL A 23 -7.69 -14.44 3.90
CA VAL A 23 -9.15 -14.42 4.04
C VAL A 23 -9.63 -13.02 4.43
N VAL A 24 -9.01 -12.40 5.42
CA VAL A 24 -9.34 -11.02 5.83
C VAL A 24 -9.16 -10.06 4.67
N PHE A 25 -8.04 -10.15 3.94
CA PHE A 25 -7.77 -9.31 2.78
C PHE A 25 -8.82 -9.47 1.67
N ILE A 26 -9.19 -10.72 1.33
CA ILE A 26 -10.22 -11.00 0.32
C ILE A 26 -11.58 -10.47 0.78
N VAL A 27 -12.00 -10.76 2.00
CA VAL A 27 -13.31 -10.34 2.53
C VAL A 27 -13.39 -8.82 2.57
N PHE A 28 -12.36 -8.14 3.05
CA PHE A 28 -12.32 -6.68 3.06
C PHE A 28 -12.35 -6.10 1.65
N THR A 29 -11.55 -6.63 0.74
CA THR A 29 -11.51 -6.20 -0.67
C THR A 29 -12.88 -6.38 -1.33
N ALA A 30 -13.55 -7.51 -1.12
CA ALA A 30 -14.82 -7.83 -1.75
C ALA A 30 -16.00 -7.00 -1.19
N LEU A 31 -15.98 -6.70 0.12
CA LEU A 31 -17.11 -6.04 0.78
C LEU A 31 -16.93 -4.53 0.91
N ALA A 32 -15.72 -4.05 1.17
CA ALA A 32 -15.47 -2.65 1.53
C ALA A 32 -15.09 -1.78 0.32
N LEU A 33 -14.27 -2.29 -0.62
CA LEU A 33 -13.83 -1.48 -1.77
C LEU A 33 -14.96 -1.07 -2.72
N PRO A 34 -15.95 -1.91 -3.07
CA PRO A 34 -17.04 -1.48 -3.95
C PRO A 34 -17.84 -0.33 -3.36
N ALA A 35 -18.12 -0.39 -2.05
CA ALA A 35 -18.82 0.67 -1.33
C ALA A 35 -18.00 1.97 -1.30
N GLN A 36 -16.70 1.87 -1.03
CA GLN A 36 -15.79 3.02 -1.01
C GLN A 36 -15.65 3.67 -2.39
N ALA A 37 -15.51 2.87 -3.46
CA ALA A 37 -15.43 3.36 -4.83
C ALA A 37 -16.71 4.08 -5.26
N ALA A 38 -17.88 3.54 -4.90
CA ALA A 38 -19.16 4.17 -5.17
C ALA A 38 -19.34 5.51 -4.42
N GLU A 39 -18.86 5.60 -3.18
CA GLU A 39 -18.88 6.86 -2.42
C GLU A 39 -17.95 7.90 -3.03
N MET A 40 -16.71 7.52 -3.36
CA MET A 40 -15.73 8.42 -3.99
C MET A 40 -16.29 9.02 -5.28
N ALA A 41 -16.88 8.19 -6.15
CA ALA A 41 -17.46 8.63 -7.41
C ALA A 41 -18.57 9.69 -7.22
N ARG A 42 -19.34 9.61 -6.13
CA ARG A 42 -20.35 10.62 -5.79
C ARG A 42 -19.71 11.92 -5.28
N THR A 43 -18.73 11.81 -4.39
CA THR A 43 -18.14 12.97 -3.68
C THR A 43 -17.12 13.76 -4.48
N THR A 44 -16.45 13.13 -5.46
CA THR A 44 -15.45 13.80 -6.32
C THR A 44 -16.02 14.23 -7.66
N HIS A 45 -17.34 14.05 -7.89
CA HIS A 45 -17.99 14.30 -9.18
C HIS A 45 -17.31 13.57 -10.36
N GLY A 46 -16.69 12.42 -10.10
CA GLY A 46 -15.93 11.67 -11.09
C GLY A 46 -14.57 12.27 -11.47
N ALA A 47 -14.10 13.30 -10.76
CA ALA A 47 -12.75 13.83 -10.95
C ALA A 47 -11.68 12.83 -10.47
N ASP A 48 -10.55 12.82 -11.19
CA ASP A 48 -9.40 11.96 -10.90
C ASP A 48 -8.91 12.12 -9.47
N SER A 49 -8.33 11.04 -8.92
CA SER A 49 -7.80 11.01 -7.57
C SER A 49 -6.28 10.78 -7.55
N PRO A 50 -5.52 11.55 -6.74
CA PRO A 50 -4.06 11.44 -6.69
C PRO A 50 -3.56 10.00 -6.48
N ASP A 51 -4.21 9.26 -5.59
CA ASP A 51 -3.89 7.88 -5.23
C ASP A 51 -4.19 6.86 -6.34
N THR A 52 -5.04 7.20 -7.31
CA THR A 52 -5.33 6.36 -8.50
C THR A 52 -4.41 6.67 -9.68
N SER A 53 -3.61 7.73 -9.58
CA SER A 53 -2.65 8.15 -10.59
C SER A 53 -1.27 7.57 -10.29
N LEU A 54 -0.54 7.16 -11.32
CA LEU A 54 0.87 6.74 -11.15
C LEU A 54 1.81 7.96 -11.06
N PHE A 55 1.48 9.03 -11.78
CA PHE A 55 2.22 10.28 -11.80
C PHE A 55 1.26 11.47 -11.92
N TYR A 56 1.57 12.55 -11.22
CA TYR A 56 0.91 13.84 -11.37
C TYR A 56 1.86 14.96 -10.93
N SER A 57 1.57 16.21 -11.35
CA SER A 57 2.33 17.38 -10.92
C SER A 57 1.68 18.04 -9.70
N PRO A 58 2.41 18.87 -8.93
CA PRO A 58 1.81 19.72 -7.91
C PRO A 58 0.62 20.52 -8.46
N SER A 59 0.74 21.13 -9.65
CA SER A 59 -0.37 21.85 -10.29
C SER A 59 -1.60 20.97 -10.53
N GLY A 60 -1.42 19.72 -10.97
CA GLY A 60 -2.52 18.76 -11.12
C GLY A 60 -3.22 18.46 -9.80
N LEU A 61 -2.48 18.35 -8.69
CA LEU A 61 -3.06 18.16 -7.36
C LEU A 61 -3.96 19.34 -6.93
N TYR A 62 -3.58 20.58 -7.25
CA TYR A 62 -4.44 21.74 -6.96
C TYR A 62 -5.63 21.84 -7.92
N GLN A 63 -5.51 21.39 -9.16
CA GLN A 63 -6.66 21.29 -10.09
C GLN A 63 -7.68 20.27 -9.58
N MET A 64 -7.22 19.13 -9.06
CA MET A 64 -8.09 18.16 -8.37
C MET A 64 -8.75 18.78 -7.15
N ALA A 65 -7.98 19.49 -6.32
CA ALA A 65 -8.50 20.18 -5.13
C ALA A 65 -9.58 21.22 -5.49
N GLU A 66 -9.40 21.96 -6.59
CA GLU A 66 -10.38 22.90 -7.12
C GLU A 66 -11.65 22.17 -7.58
N ALA A 67 -11.49 21.14 -8.42
CA ALA A 67 -12.59 20.34 -8.98
C ALA A 67 -13.45 19.65 -7.90
N TYR A 68 -12.83 19.22 -6.80
CA TYR A 68 -13.55 18.61 -5.68
C TYR A 68 -14.44 19.58 -4.90
N GLY A 69 -14.19 20.89 -4.99
CA GLY A 69 -14.87 21.87 -4.15
C GLY A 69 -14.62 21.65 -2.64
N GLN A 70 -15.27 22.44 -1.80
CA GLN A 70 -15.06 22.36 -0.35
C GLN A 70 -15.52 21.02 0.26
N GLU A 71 -16.69 20.55 -0.16
CA GLU A 71 -17.28 19.30 0.35
C GLU A 71 -16.49 18.07 -0.10
N GLY A 72 -16.11 17.99 -1.37
CA GLY A 72 -15.31 16.88 -1.89
C GLY A 72 -13.92 16.82 -1.26
N ARG A 73 -13.26 17.96 -1.00
CA ARG A 73 -11.99 17.99 -0.26
C ARG A 73 -12.15 17.51 1.19
N ALA A 74 -13.22 17.90 1.87
CA ALA A 74 -13.48 17.44 3.24
C ALA A 74 -13.78 15.92 3.29
N ALA A 75 -14.54 15.41 2.31
CA ALA A 75 -14.77 13.98 2.14
C ALA A 75 -13.47 13.22 1.84
N TYR A 76 -12.66 13.72 0.93
CA TYR A 76 -11.34 13.18 0.58
C TYR A 76 -10.45 13.03 1.82
N ILE A 77 -10.30 14.10 2.61
CA ILE A 77 -9.48 14.08 3.85
C ILE A 77 -10.03 13.04 4.83
N ARG A 78 -11.35 12.98 5.01
CA ARG A 78 -11.98 12.00 5.91
C ARG A 78 -11.66 10.57 5.52
N ILE A 79 -11.73 10.25 4.22
CA ILE A 79 -11.42 8.90 3.71
C ILE A 79 -9.96 8.52 4.02
N ARG A 80 -9.02 9.45 3.82
CA ARG A 80 -7.59 9.25 4.09
C ARG A 80 -7.27 8.93 5.55
N PHE A 81 -8.06 9.47 6.48
CA PHE A 81 -7.91 9.26 7.92
C PHE A 81 -8.94 8.28 8.51
N THR A 82 -9.65 7.51 7.67
CA THR A 82 -10.57 6.45 8.13
C THR A 82 -10.31 5.15 7.36
N PHE A 83 -10.77 5.08 6.11
CA PHE A 83 -10.61 3.91 5.25
C PHE A 83 -9.13 3.65 4.93
N ASP A 84 -8.37 4.68 4.53
CA ASP A 84 -6.96 4.51 4.14
C ASP A 84 -5.98 4.47 5.31
N LEU A 85 -6.46 4.50 6.54
CA LEU A 85 -5.67 4.04 7.68
C LEU A 85 -5.70 2.51 7.80
N LEU A 86 -6.83 1.90 7.46
CA LEU A 86 -7.00 0.45 7.59
C LEU A 86 -6.48 -0.29 6.35
N TRP A 87 -6.71 0.27 5.15
CA TRP A 87 -6.36 -0.39 3.90
C TRP A 87 -4.86 -0.78 3.81
N PRO A 88 -3.90 0.11 4.13
CA PRO A 88 -2.48 -0.25 4.13
C PRO A 88 -2.09 -1.31 5.14
N VAL A 89 -2.71 -1.33 6.31
CA VAL A 89 -2.51 -2.40 7.31
C VAL A 89 -2.90 -3.75 6.73
N LEU A 90 -4.06 -3.83 6.06
CA LEU A 90 -4.61 -5.09 5.57
C LEU A 90 -3.78 -5.67 4.43
N TYR A 91 -3.42 -4.86 3.43
CA TYR A 91 -2.58 -5.38 2.34
C TYR A 91 -1.18 -5.72 2.86
N THR A 92 -0.61 -4.96 3.80
CA THR A 92 0.73 -5.26 4.33
C THR A 92 0.73 -6.50 5.19
N LEU A 93 -0.31 -6.72 6.01
CA LEU A 93 -0.48 -7.96 6.77
C LEU A 93 -0.50 -9.16 5.83
N PHE A 94 -1.32 -9.12 4.79
CA PHE A 94 -1.41 -10.19 3.81
C PHE A 94 -0.08 -10.41 3.05
N LEU A 95 0.47 -9.36 2.46
CA LEU A 95 1.67 -9.45 1.62
C LEU A 95 2.89 -9.85 2.43
N THR A 96 3.14 -9.21 3.58
CA THR A 96 4.30 -9.52 4.42
C THR A 96 4.22 -10.94 4.97
N THR A 97 3.06 -11.41 5.42
CA THR A 97 2.93 -12.78 5.93
C THR A 97 3.10 -13.82 4.83
N SER A 98 2.51 -13.60 3.65
CA SER A 98 2.64 -14.49 2.49
C SER A 98 4.08 -14.57 1.99
N VAL A 99 4.72 -13.42 1.78
CA VAL A 99 6.13 -13.35 1.34
C VAL A 99 7.05 -13.98 2.38
N SER A 100 6.86 -13.68 3.67
CA SER A 100 7.65 -14.27 4.75
C SER A 100 7.54 -15.78 4.84
N TRP A 101 6.32 -16.31 4.69
CA TRP A 101 6.04 -17.75 4.76
C TRP A 101 6.58 -18.51 3.56
N LEU A 102 6.57 -17.91 2.36
CA LEU A 102 7.13 -18.50 1.15
C LEU A 102 8.65 -18.44 1.11
N LEU A 103 9.25 -17.29 1.43
CA LEU A 103 10.70 -17.10 1.43
C LEU A 103 11.43 -18.09 2.34
N ARG A 104 10.91 -18.34 3.55
CA ARG A 104 11.54 -19.27 4.51
C ARG A 104 11.57 -20.73 4.04
N ARG A 105 10.81 -21.10 3.01
CA ARG A 105 10.85 -22.44 2.40
C ARG A 105 12.09 -22.63 1.52
N ARG A 106 12.64 -21.53 1.00
CA ARG A 106 13.77 -21.53 0.04
C ARG A 106 15.05 -20.94 0.60
N PHE A 107 14.94 -19.96 1.50
CA PHE A 107 16.06 -19.18 2.02
C PHE A 107 16.09 -19.18 3.55
N SER A 108 17.28 -18.97 4.12
CA SER A 108 17.41 -18.72 5.56
C SER A 108 16.73 -17.39 5.93
N ILE A 109 16.00 -17.37 7.06
CA ILE A 109 15.29 -16.20 7.57
C ILE A 109 16.22 -15.01 7.88
N SER A 110 17.51 -15.28 8.10
CA SER A 110 18.51 -14.24 8.38
C SER A 110 19.26 -13.76 7.13
N SER A 111 18.98 -14.35 5.95
CA SER A 111 19.67 -14.01 4.72
C SER A 111 19.25 -12.63 4.17
N ARG A 112 20.07 -12.06 3.28
CA ARG A 112 19.73 -10.79 2.60
C ARG A 112 18.40 -10.88 1.85
N LEU A 113 18.09 -12.05 1.26
CA LEU A 113 16.84 -12.31 0.54
C LEU A 113 15.63 -12.48 1.48
N GLY A 114 15.84 -12.92 2.72
CA GLY A 114 14.78 -12.95 3.74
C GLY A 114 14.18 -11.56 4.01
N ARG A 115 15.02 -10.52 3.96
CA ARG A 115 14.61 -9.13 4.17
C ARG A 115 13.67 -8.56 3.10
N LEU A 116 13.45 -9.27 1.99
CA LEU A 116 12.44 -8.88 1.00
C LEU A 116 11.02 -8.85 1.60
N ASN A 117 10.80 -9.51 2.75
CA ASN A 117 9.54 -9.38 3.49
C ASN A 117 9.26 -7.98 4.08
N LEU A 118 10.24 -7.06 4.05
CA LEU A 118 10.08 -5.67 4.46
C LEU A 118 9.55 -4.77 3.32
N VAL A 119 9.54 -5.24 2.07
CA VAL A 119 9.06 -4.44 0.92
C VAL A 119 7.59 -3.98 1.12
N PRO A 120 6.64 -4.84 1.56
CA PRO A 120 5.27 -4.39 1.80
C PRO A 120 5.14 -3.42 2.99
N VAL A 121 6.06 -3.48 3.96
CA VAL A 121 6.09 -2.56 5.11
C VAL A 121 6.50 -1.16 4.65
N LEU A 122 7.47 -1.08 3.73
CA LEU A 122 7.84 0.19 3.10
C LEU A 122 6.72 0.72 2.19
N GLY A 123 5.97 -0.16 1.52
CA GLY A 123 4.76 0.21 0.78
C GLY A 123 3.75 0.95 1.66
N MET A 124 3.40 0.38 2.82
CA MET A 124 2.51 1.02 3.81
C MET A 124 3.04 2.35 4.31
N LEU A 125 4.36 2.46 4.56
CA LEU A 125 4.95 3.73 4.97
C LEU A 125 4.73 4.82 3.91
N PHE A 126 5.01 4.53 2.64
CA PHE A 126 4.81 5.50 1.55
C PHE A 126 3.35 5.83 1.31
N ASP A 127 2.45 4.87 1.52
CA ASP A 127 1.01 5.08 1.48
C ASP A 127 0.55 6.14 2.49
N TYR A 128 0.95 5.98 3.76
CA TYR A 128 0.61 6.98 4.79
C TYR A 128 1.25 8.33 4.53
N LEU A 129 2.50 8.38 4.06
CA LEU A 129 3.16 9.63 3.71
C LEU A 129 2.43 10.35 2.56
N GLU A 130 2.00 9.61 1.54
CA GLU A 130 1.18 10.13 0.45
C GLU A 130 -0.16 10.68 0.98
N ASN A 131 -0.88 9.88 1.77
CA ASN A 131 -2.18 10.27 2.35
C ASN A 131 -2.07 11.56 3.18
N ILE A 132 -1.02 11.68 4.00
CA ILE A 132 -0.76 12.89 4.80
C ILE A 132 -0.48 14.08 3.88
N CYS A 133 0.41 13.95 2.90
CA CYS A 133 0.75 15.05 2.00
C CYS A 133 -0.47 15.51 1.19
N ALA A 134 -1.22 14.58 0.60
CA ALA A 134 -2.42 14.89 -0.18
C ALA A 134 -3.48 15.56 0.70
N ALA A 135 -3.74 15.03 1.91
CA ALA A 135 -4.73 15.62 2.82
C ALA A 135 -4.34 17.04 3.26
N LEU A 136 -3.05 17.31 3.51
CA LEU A 136 -2.58 18.66 3.84
C LEU A 136 -2.78 19.64 2.69
N VAL A 137 -2.51 19.24 1.45
CA VAL A 137 -2.75 20.09 0.27
C VAL A 137 -4.25 20.36 0.09
N MET A 138 -5.09 19.33 0.21
CA MET A 138 -6.55 19.47 0.12
C MET A 138 -7.11 20.36 1.23
N GLY A 139 -6.60 20.24 2.45
CA GLY A 139 -7.08 21.01 3.61
C GLY A 139 -6.67 22.47 3.58
N ARG A 140 -5.56 22.81 2.91
CA ARG A 140 -5.05 24.19 2.80
C ARG A 140 -5.53 24.93 1.56
N TYR A 141 -6.02 24.23 0.54
CA TYR A 141 -6.56 24.84 -0.67
C TYR A 141 -7.60 25.94 -0.33
N PRO A 142 -7.53 27.15 -0.90
CA PRO A 142 -6.71 27.55 -2.07
C PRO A 142 -5.28 27.99 -1.76
N ALA A 143 -4.87 28.03 -0.49
CA ALA A 143 -3.49 28.35 -0.14
C ALA A 143 -2.53 27.24 -0.60
N ARG A 144 -1.39 27.65 -1.15
CA ARG A 144 -0.31 26.73 -1.51
C ARG A 144 0.31 26.10 -0.26
N THR A 145 0.85 24.90 -0.43
CA THR A 145 1.59 24.12 0.56
C THR A 145 2.92 23.66 -0.05
N PRO A 146 3.87 24.58 -0.27
CA PRO A 146 5.15 24.27 -0.90
C PRO A 146 5.87 23.13 -0.18
N VAL A 147 6.72 22.40 -0.91
CA VAL A 147 7.42 21.19 -0.45
C VAL A 147 6.47 19.99 -0.31
N ILE A 148 5.36 20.12 0.42
CA ILE A 148 4.40 19.03 0.62
C ILE A 148 3.69 18.66 -0.69
N ASP A 149 3.31 19.65 -1.48
CA ASP A 149 2.72 19.44 -2.81
C ASP A 149 3.68 18.78 -3.81
N THR A 150 4.99 18.99 -3.67
CA THR A 150 6.04 18.29 -4.43
C THR A 150 6.29 16.88 -3.89
N LEU A 151 6.21 16.66 -2.58
CA LEU A 151 6.41 15.34 -1.97
C LEU A 151 5.25 14.37 -2.23
N ALA A 152 4.01 14.87 -2.31
CA ALA A 152 2.82 14.05 -2.55
C ALA A 152 2.96 13.12 -3.79
N PRO A 153 3.30 13.62 -5.00
CA PRO A 153 3.48 12.75 -6.17
C PRO A 153 4.69 11.81 -6.05
N ILE A 154 5.74 12.20 -5.34
CA ILE A 154 6.90 11.33 -5.08
C ILE A 154 6.49 10.14 -4.21
N PHE A 155 5.76 10.40 -3.12
CA PHE A 155 5.25 9.32 -2.26
C PHE A 155 4.20 8.48 -2.95
N THR A 156 3.37 9.05 -3.83
CA THR A 156 2.45 8.28 -4.69
C THR A 156 3.21 7.29 -5.56
N PHE A 157 4.26 7.76 -6.24
CA PHE A 157 5.08 6.91 -7.08
C PHE A 157 5.77 5.81 -6.26
N LEU A 158 6.40 6.16 -5.13
CA LEU A 158 7.06 5.20 -4.26
C LEU A 158 6.06 4.18 -3.70
N LYS A 159 4.86 4.59 -3.27
CA LYS A 159 3.77 3.70 -2.88
C LYS A 159 3.52 2.66 -3.97
N TRP A 160 3.27 3.09 -5.21
CA TRP A 160 2.97 2.17 -6.31
C TRP A 160 4.14 1.23 -6.63
N VAL A 161 5.38 1.71 -6.60
CA VAL A 161 6.58 0.87 -6.79
C VAL A 161 6.65 -0.22 -5.71
N PHE A 162 6.44 0.12 -4.44
CA PHE A 162 6.57 -0.83 -3.34
C PHE A 162 5.35 -1.75 -3.20
N VAL A 163 4.12 -1.25 -3.39
CA VAL A 163 2.90 -2.05 -3.37
C VAL A 163 2.86 -2.99 -4.57
N GLY A 164 3.01 -2.47 -5.79
CA GLY A 164 3.08 -3.28 -7.01
C GLY A 164 4.26 -4.25 -6.99
N GLY A 165 5.43 -3.79 -6.55
CA GLY A 165 6.61 -4.62 -6.34
C GLY A 165 6.39 -5.74 -5.32
N SER A 166 5.57 -5.52 -4.29
CA SER A 166 5.22 -6.57 -3.31
C SER A 166 4.37 -7.69 -3.93
N PHE A 167 3.43 -7.35 -4.82
CA PHE A 167 2.67 -8.37 -5.55
C PHE A 167 3.55 -9.15 -6.54
N ILE A 168 4.43 -8.46 -7.27
CA ILE A 168 5.41 -9.13 -8.16
C ILE A 168 6.32 -10.05 -7.36
N LEU A 169 6.81 -9.57 -6.21
CA LEU A 169 7.63 -10.37 -5.29
C LEU A 169 6.86 -11.60 -4.81
N LEU A 170 5.61 -11.45 -4.37
CA LEU A 170 4.76 -12.55 -3.92
C LEU A 170 4.63 -13.63 -5.01
N LEU A 171 4.31 -13.24 -6.25
CA LEU A 171 4.21 -14.17 -7.38
C LEU A 171 5.55 -14.86 -7.66
N THR A 172 6.64 -14.11 -7.64
CA THR A 172 7.99 -14.64 -7.85
C THR A 172 8.36 -15.69 -6.80
N VAL A 173 8.15 -15.40 -5.51
CA VAL A 173 8.48 -16.34 -4.43
C VAL A 173 7.51 -17.51 -4.38
N LEU A 174 6.27 -17.35 -4.83
CA LEU A 174 5.31 -18.44 -4.98
C LEU A 174 5.77 -19.42 -6.06
N ILE A 175 6.14 -18.94 -7.24
CA ILE A 175 6.66 -19.77 -8.34
C ILE A 175 7.92 -20.51 -7.87
N LEU A 176 8.87 -19.82 -7.24
CA LEU A 176 10.07 -20.44 -6.69
C LEU A 176 9.76 -21.47 -5.61
N ALA A 177 8.74 -21.21 -4.77
CA ALA A 177 8.32 -22.14 -3.73
C ALA A 177 7.68 -23.41 -4.29
N LEU A 178 7.01 -23.34 -5.43
CA LEU A 178 6.40 -24.49 -6.11
C LEU A 178 7.38 -25.25 -7.03
N TRP A 179 8.47 -24.60 -7.49
CA TRP A 179 9.44 -25.21 -8.38
C TRP A 179 10.20 -26.39 -7.72
N PRO A 180 10.25 -27.60 -8.31
CA PRO A 180 10.92 -28.76 -7.71
C PRO A 180 12.37 -28.44 -7.33
N ARG A 181 12.78 -28.81 -6.11
CA ARG A 181 14.20 -28.79 -5.75
C ARG A 181 14.85 -29.94 -6.52
N LYS A 182 15.70 -29.63 -7.50
CA LYS A 182 16.55 -30.64 -8.15
C LYS A 182 17.46 -31.21 -7.05
N ARG A 183 17.13 -32.41 -6.54
CA ARG A 183 18.02 -33.17 -5.68
C ARG A 183 19.15 -33.64 -6.60
N TRP A 184 20.35 -33.11 -6.38
CA TRP A 184 21.54 -33.72 -6.93
C TRP A 184 21.86 -34.85 -5.95
N GLU A 185 21.54 -36.08 -6.37
CA GLU A 185 22.00 -37.31 -5.69
C GLU A 185 23.48 -37.54 -6.02
#